data_AF-A0A3S4F3K6-F1
#
_entry.id   AF-A0A3S4F3K6-F1
#
_cell.length_a   1.000
_cell.length_b   1.000
_cell.length_c   1.000
_cell.angle_alpha   90.00
_cell.angle_beta   90.00
_cell.angle_gamma   90.00
#
_symmetry.space_group_name_H-M   'P 1'
#
loop_
_entity.id
_entity.type
_entity.pdbx_description
1 polymer ?
#
loop_
_entity_poly.entity_id
_entity_poly.type
_entity_poly.pdbx_seq_one_letter_code
_entity_poly.pdbx_strand_id
1 'polypeptide(L)' 'MTTKFRKPVKVPGVVVVRARVFKKEGRQIYVRGSIEDGDDNLLAEGEAMLVDKSPGQDTKL' A
#
# COMPACT_ATOMS: atom_id res chain seq x y z
N MET A 1 -6.30 7.57 -3.47
CA MET A 1 -5.57 6.92 -2.36
C MET A 1 -6.24 7.35 -1.06
N THR A 2 -6.41 6.42 -0.13
CA THR A 2 -6.96 6.66 1.21
C THR A 2 -6.02 6.06 2.25
N THR A 3 -5.91 6.73 3.40
CA THR A 3 -5.03 6.29 4.49
C THR A 3 -5.78 6.39 5.82
N LYS A 4 -5.64 5.35 6.65
CA LYS A 4 -6.12 5.35 8.03
C LYS A 4 -4.92 5.37 8.96
N PHE A 5 -4.80 6.44 9.74
CA PHE A 5 -3.79 6.57 10.79
C PHE A 5 -4.32 5.91 12.07
N ARG A 6 -3.53 5.01 12.65
CA ARG A 6 -3.89 4.26 13.86
C ARG A 6 -3.10 4.76 15.06
N LYS A 7 -1.80 5.00 14.89
CA LYS A 7 -0.88 5.46 15.94
C LYS A 7 0.18 6.41 15.35
N PRO A 8 0.70 7.36 16.13
CA PRO A 8 1.82 8.20 15.68
C PRO A 8 3.11 7.37 15.56
N VAL A 9 4.01 7.81 14.69
CA VAL A 9 5.38 7.29 14.64
C VAL A 9 6.18 7.94 15.76
N LYS A 10 6.85 7.15 16.61
CA LYS A 10 7.79 7.65 17.60
C LYS A 10 9.09 8.08 16.91
N VAL A 11 9.57 9.29 17.17
CA VAL A 11 10.78 9.84 16.53
C VAL A 11 11.96 9.95 17.51
N PRO A 12 13.19 9.64 17.06
CA PRO A 12 13.49 8.87 15.85
C PRO A 12 13.00 7.42 16.00
N GLY A 13 12.56 6.81 14.91
CA GLY A 13 12.05 5.44 14.91
C GLY A 13 12.13 4.79 13.54
N VAL A 14 12.45 3.50 13.51
CA VAL A 14 12.43 2.67 12.31
C VAL A 14 11.04 2.07 12.15
N VAL A 15 10.54 2.06 10.91
CA VAL A 15 9.25 1.44 10.57
C VAL A 15 9.43 0.45 9.43
N VAL A 16 8.60 -0.59 9.43
CA VAL A 16 8.46 -1.53 8.33
C VAL A 16 7.26 -1.12 7.49
N VAL A 17 7.47 -0.95 6.18
CA VAL A 17 6.39 -0.66 5.23
C VAL A 17 6.22 -1.87 4.32
N ARG A 18 4.99 -2.39 4.25
CA ARG A 18 4.63 -3.48 3.34
C ARG A 18 3.54 -3.00 2.41
N ALA A 19 3.69 -3.26 1.11
CA ALA A 19 2.66 -2.99 0.13
C ALA A 19 2.54 -4.16 -0.85
N ARG A 20 1.31 -4.50 -1.22
CA ARG A 20 1.03 -5.55 -2.21
C ARG A 20 -0.10 -5.14 -3.14
N VAL A 21 0.05 -5.48 -4.41
CA VAL A 21 -1.07 -5.51 -5.35
C VAL A 21 -1.98 -6.67 -4.92
N PHE A 22 -3.25 -6.38 -4.70
CA PHE A 22 -4.22 -7.41 -4.31
C PHE A 22 -5.28 -7.67 -5.39
N LYS A 23 -5.38 -6.79 -6.39
CA LYS A 23 -6.34 -6.92 -7.50
C LYS A 23 -5.84 -6.11 -8.70
N LYS A 24 -6.06 -6.62 -9.91
CA LYS A 24 -5.98 -5.84 -11.15
C LYS A 24 -7.24 -6.08 -11.98
N GLU A 25 -7.90 -5.02 -12.40
CA GLU A 25 -9.08 -5.06 -13.27
C GLU A 25 -8.84 -4.13 -14.47
N GLY A 26 -8.55 -4.74 -15.63
CA GLY A 26 -8.08 -3.99 -16.80
C GLY A 26 -6.86 -3.14 -16.45
N ARG A 27 -7.03 -1.81 -16.51
CA ARG A 27 -5.97 -0.84 -16.20
C ARG A 27 -5.95 -0.38 -14.73
N GLN A 28 -6.87 -0.85 -13.90
CA GLN A 28 -6.91 -0.49 -12.49
C GLN A 28 -6.09 -1.50 -11.68
N ILE A 29 -5.05 -1.03 -11.00
CA ILE A 29 -4.20 -1.82 -10.11
C ILE A 29 -4.50 -1.39 -8.69
N TYR A 30 -5.06 -2.28 -7.88
CA TYR A 30 -5.40 -2.00 -6.49
C TYR A 30 -4.29 -2.50 -5.57
N VAL A 31 -3.83 -1.60 -4.71
CA VAL A 31 -2.73 -1.81 -3.77
C VAL A 31 -3.23 -1.60 -2.35
N ARG A 32 -2.80 -2.47 -1.44
CA ARG A 32 -2.94 -2.32 0.01
C ARG A 32 -1.57 -2.24 0.64
N GLY A 33 -1.40 -1.37 1.62
CA GLY A 33 -0.18 -1.32 2.40
C GLY A 33 -0.41 -1.08 3.90
N SER A 34 0.59 -1.47 4.69
CA SER A 34 0.67 -1.25 6.12
C SER A 34 2.00 -0.60 6.48
N ILE A 35 2.00 0.15 7.59
CA ILE A 35 3.18 0.65 8.27
C ILE A 35 3.14 0.09 9.69
N GLU A 36 4.21 -0.62 10.08
CA GLU A 36 4.39 -1.26 11.39
C GLU A 36 5.67 -0.74 12.06
N ASP A 37 5.73 -0.72 13.41
CA ASP A 37 6.98 -0.52 14.14
C ASP A 37 7.72 -1.85 14.40
N GLY A 38 8.84 -1.80 15.14
CA GLY A 38 9.65 -2.98 15.45
C GLY A 38 8.99 -4.00 16.38
N ASP A 39 7.85 -3.64 16.99
CA ASP A 39 7.05 -4.51 17.87
C ASP A 39 5.75 -4.96 17.18
N ASP A 40 5.71 -4.93 15.84
CA ASP A 40 4.57 -5.28 14.99
C ASP A 40 3.29 -4.46 15.26
N ASN A 41 3.39 -3.25 15.85
CA ASN A 41 2.22 -2.39 15.99
C ASN A 41 1.84 -1.76 14.66
N LEU A 42 0.59 -1.95 14.22
CA LEU A 42 0.04 -1.23 13.06
C LEU A 42 -0.07 0.28 13.36
N LEU A 43 0.73 1.08 12.64
CA LEU A 43 0.77 2.53 12.74
C LEU A 43 -0.18 3.20 11.75
N ALA A 44 -0.21 2.69 10.52
CA ALA A 44 -1.13 3.15 9.48
C ALA A 44 -1.41 2.04 8.46
N GLU A 45 -2.55 2.14 7.80
CA GLU A 45 -2.90 1.31 6.64
C GLU A 45 -3.40 2.20 5.50
N GLY A 46 -3.11 1.80 4.26
CA GLY A 46 -3.43 2.56 3.07
C GLY A 46 -4.02 1.69 1.97
N GLU A 47 -4.97 2.26 1.22
CA GLU A 47 -5.49 1.69 -0.01
C GLU A 47 -5.28 2.67 -1.17
N ALA A 48 -4.83 2.14 -2.30
CA ALA A 48 -4.63 2.92 -3.52
C ALA A 48 -5.15 2.15 -4.72
N MET A 49 -5.65 2.91 -5.70
CA MET A 49 -5.88 2.43 -7.06
C MET A 49 -4.94 3.21 -7.97
N LEU A 50 -4.07 2.50 -8.65
CA LEU A 50 -3.14 3.02 -9.65
C LEU A 50 -3.71 2.70 -11.05
N VAL A 51 -3.40 3.56 -12.03
CA VAL A 51 -3.78 3.32 -13.43
C VAL A 51 -2.56 2.88 -14.20
N ASP A 52 -2.64 1.70 -14.82
CA ASP A 52 -1.66 1.20 -15.78
C ASP A 52 -1.71 2.04 -17.06
N LYS A 53 -0.64 2.79 -17.33
CA LYS A 53 -0.52 3.67 -18.51
C LYS A 53 0.13 2.97 -19.70
N SER A 54 0.44 1.68 -19.60
CA SER A 54 1.06 0.91 -20.67
C SER A 54 0.11 0.84 -21.88
N PRO A 55 0.61 1.06 -23.11
CA PRO A 55 -0.20 0.88 -24.32
C PRO A 55 -0.61 -0.59 -24.47
N GLY A 56 -1.92 -0.86 -24.48
CA GLY A 56 -2.51 -2.09 -25.03
C GLY A 56 -1.87 -3.44 -24.66
N GLN A 57 -1.46 -3.68 -23.41
CA GLN A 57 -1.09 -5.02 -22.95
C GLN A 57 -1.84 -5.41 -21.68
N ASP A 58 -2.66 -6.46 -21.80
CA ASP A 58 -3.25 -7.17 -20.67
C ASP A 58 -2.17 -7.99 -19.97
N THR A 59 -1.32 -7.32 -19.19
CA THR A 59 -0.28 -8.01 -18.41
C THR A 59 -0.95 -8.80 -17.30
N LYS A 60 -0.93 -10.14 -17.41
CA LYS A 60 -1.30 -11.09 -16.36
C LYS A 60 -0.35 -10.92 -15.18
N LEU A 61 -0.93 -10.79 -13.97
CA LEU A 61 -0.20 -10.83 -12.70
C LEU A 61 0.21 -12.27 -12.36
#